data_AF-A0A9D5FQ96-F1
#
_entry.id   AF-A0A9D5FQ96-F1
#
_cell.length_a   1.000
_cell.length_b   1.000
_cell.length_c   1.000
_cell.angle_alpha   90.00
_cell.angle_beta   90.00
_cell.angle_gamma   90.00
#
_symmetry.space_group_name_H-M   'P 1'
#
loop_
_entity.id
_entity.type
_entity.pdbx_description
1 polymer ?
#
loop_
_entity_poly.entity_id
_entity_poly.type
_entity_poly.pdbx_seq_one_letter_code
_entity_poly.pdbx_strand_id
1 'polypeptide(L)' 'MHNNLGVVLSWVANGEEVLVSRRKKVVARILPAPGRARVAMPDFVGRLRKIYPRAVRGTAASAIIDEGRGARG' A
#
# COMPACT_ATOMS: atom_id res chain seq x y z
N MET A 1 4.80 -38.42 4.38
CA MET A 1 5.84 -37.37 4.30
C MET A 1 5.17 -36.05 4.64
N HIS A 2 5.29 -35.58 5.87
CA HIS A 2 4.69 -34.32 6.29
C HIS A 2 5.52 -33.16 5.73
N ASN A 3 4.89 -32.25 4.99
CA ASN A 3 5.55 -31.02 4.53
C ASN A 3 5.61 -30.04 5.71
N ASN A 4 6.81 -29.63 6.13
CA ASN A 4 7.00 -28.67 7.23
C ASN A 4 6.94 -27.21 6.72
N LEU A 5 5.91 -26.89 5.94
CA LEU A 5 5.77 -25.58 5.32
C LEU A 5 5.65 -24.45 6.36
N GLY A 6 5.07 -24.74 7.53
CA GLY A 6 4.93 -23.75 8.61
C GLY A 6 6.26 -23.18 9.11
N VAL A 7 7.28 -24.03 9.26
CA VAL A 7 8.63 -23.58 9.66
C VAL A 7 9.32 -22.81 8.54
N VAL A 8 9.15 -23.22 7.29
CA VAL A 8 9.69 -22.47 6.15
C VAL A 8 9.07 -21.08 6.06
N LEU A 9 7.75 -20.96 6.28
CA LEU A 9 7.05 -19.68 6.28
C LEU A 9 7.47 -18.78 7.45
N SER A 10 7.84 -19.34 8.62
CA SER A 10 8.33 -18.52 9.72
C SER A 10 9.71 -17.91 9.43
N TRP A 11 10.62 -18.64 8.79
CA TRP A 11 11.90 -18.09 8.30
C TRP A 11 11.67 -16.96 7.29
N VAL A 12 10.81 -17.19 6.30
CA VAL A 12 10.49 -16.19 5.28
C VAL A 12 9.83 -14.95 5.89
N ALA A 13 8.94 -15.12 6.87
CA ALA A 13 8.34 -14.01 7.60
C ALA A 13 9.36 -13.17 8.38
N ASN A 14 10.46 -13.79 8.84
CA ASN A 14 11.57 -13.10 9.50
C ASN A 14 12.55 -12.43 8.52
N GLY A 15 12.29 -12.48 7.22
CA GLY A 15 13.11 -11.83 6.20
C GLY A 15 14.10 -12.76 5.51
N GLU A 16 14.10 -14.06 5.82
CA GLU A 16 14.98 -15.02 5.16
C GLU A 16 14.49 -15.37 3.75
N GLU A 17 15.44 -15.65 2.87
CA GLU A 17 15.17 -16.22 1.56
C GLU A 17 15.38 -17.74 1.60
N VAL A 18 14.43 -18.48 1.03
CA VAL A 18 14.52 -19.95 0.97
C VAL A 18 14.59 -20.44 -0.47
N LEU A 19 15.64 -21.20 -0.80
CA LEU A 19 15.80 -21.87 -2.08
C LEU A 19 15.16 -23.26 -2.04
N VAL A 20 14.23 -23.53 -2.96
CA VAL A 20 13.62 -24.86 -3.11
C VAL A 20 14.38 -25.62 -4.19
N SER A 21 14.94 -26.78 -3.82
CA SER A 21 15.68 -27.65 -4.73
C SER A 21 14.99 -29.00 -4.95
N ARG A 22 15.14 -29.55 -6.15
CA ARG A 22 14.71 -30.90 -6.52
C ARG A 22 15.86 -31.58 -7.26
N ARG A 23 16.29 -32.76 -6.79
CA ARG A 23 17.45 -33.48 -7.35
C ARG A 23 18.70 -32.59 -7.48
N LYS A 24 19.02 -31.86 -6.41
CA LYS A 24 20.16 -30.91 -6.32
C LYS A 24 20.10 -29.71 -7.28
N LYS A 25 18.99 -29.50 -7.98
CA LYS A 25 18.75 -28.34 -8.85
C LYS A 25 17.75 -27.40 -8.19
N VAL A 26 18.06 -26.12 -8.09
CA VAL A 26 17.10 -25.10 -7.63
C VAL A 26 15.97 -24.97 -8.64
N VAL A 27 14.73 -25.03 -8.17
CA VAL A 27 13.51 -24.96 -9.00
C VAL A 27 12.60 -23.80 -8.63
N ALA A 28 12.72 -23.27 -7.41
CA ALA A 28 11.96 -22.09 -6.98
C ALA A 28 12.69 -21.36 -5.84
N ARG A 29 12.25 -20.13 -5.58
CA ARG A 29 12.69 -19.29 -4.45
C ARG A 29 11.44 -18.81 -3.73
N ILE A 30 11.48 -18.79 -2.40
CA ILE A 30 10.45 -18.19 -1.56
C ILE A 30 11.08 -16.96 -0.91
N LEU A 31 10.48 -15.80 -1.16
CA LEU A 31 10.96 -14.50 -0.73
C LEU A 31 9.95 -13.89 0.25
N PRO A 32 10.42 -13.08 1.22
CA PRO A 32 9.53 -12.26 2.03
C PRO A 32 8.70 -11.37 1.13
N ALA A 33 7.41 -11.24 1.42
CA ALA A 33 6.60 -10.26 0.74
C ALA A 33 7.17 -8.85 1.04
N PRO A 34 7.26 -7.95 0.05
CA PRO A 34 7.62 -6.58 0.33
C PRO A 34 6.64 -6.03 1.36
N GLY A 35 7.18 -5.55 2.49
CA GLY A 35 6.35 -4.92 3.52
C GLY A 35 5.51 -3.82 2.90
N ARG A 36 4.29 -3.63 3.38
CA ARG A 36 3.47 -2.50 2.96
C ARG A 36 4.26 -1.24 3.28
N ALA A 37 4.84 -0.61 2.25
CA ALA A 37 5.57 0.63 2.43
C ALA A 37 4.64 1.59 3.16
N ARG A 38 5.12 2.16 4.27
CA ARG A 38 4.36 3.18 5.00
C ARG A 38 4.27 4.36 4.05
N VAL A 39 3.15 4.48 3.35
CA VAL A 39 2.88 5.60 2.46
C VAL A 39 2.96 6.84 3.34
N ALA A 40 3.96 7.68 3.10
CA ALA A 40 4.06 8.97 3.76
C ALA A 40 2.84 9.78 3.30
N MET A 41 1.92 10.04 4.21
CA MET A 41 0.77 10.88 3.91
C MET A 41 1.30 12.27 3.54
N PRO A 42 1.02 12.78 2.34
CA PRO A 42 1.46 14.12 1.99
C PRO A 42 0.73 15.15 2.85
N ASP A 43 1.40 16.25 3.17
CA ASP A 43 0.76 17.40 3.82
C ASP A 43 -0.17 18.11 2.83
N PHE A 44 -1.42 17.66 2.78
CA PHE A 44 -2.45 18.24 1.92
C PHE A 44 -2.76 19.68 2.29
N VAL A 45 -2.74 20.02 3.59
CA VAL A 45 -3.06 21.37 4.07
C VAL A 45 -1.95 22.35 3.70
N GLY A 46 -0.69 21.97 3.91
CA GLY A 46 0.46 22.77 3.49
C GLY A 46 0.50 22.97 1.98
N ARG A 47 0.22 21.92 1.20
CA ARG A 47 0.09 22.04 -0.27
C ARG A 47 -1.03 22.99 -0.67
N LEU A 48 -2.21 22.87 -0.05
CA LEU A 48 -3.35 23.75 -0.32
C LEU A 48 -2.98 25.22 -0.06
N ARG A 49 -2.37 25.52 1.08
CA ARG A 49 -1.91 26.87 1.43
C ARG A 49 -0.85 27.41 0.48
N LYS A 50 0.06 26.54 0.00
CA LYS A 50 1.11 26.91 -0.95
C LYS A 50 0.54 27.23 -2.34
N ILE A 51 -0.40 26.41 -2.82
CA ILE A 51 -0.99 26.55 -4.16
C ILE A 51 -2.02 27.69 -4.19
N TYR A 52 -2.79 27.84 -3.12
CA TYR A 52 -3.84 28.84 -2.98
C TYR A 52 -3.57 29.73 -1.75
N PRO A 53 -2.60 30.65 -1.83
CA PRO A 53 -2.21 31.51 -0.70
C PRO A 53 -3.27 32.54 -0.30
N ARG A 54 -4.30 32.73 -1.13
CA ARG A 54 -5.48 33.53 -0.82
C ARG A 54 -6.71 32.63 -0.86
N ALA A 55 -7.72 32.96 -0.06
CA ALA A 55 -8.99 32.24 -0.07
C ALA A 55 -9.52 32.12 -1.50
N VAL A 56 -9.70 30.89 -1.97
CA VAL A 56 -10.26 30.63 -3.29
C VAL A 56 -11.72 31.05 -3.24
N ARG A 57 -12.08 32.06 -4.03
CA ARG A 57 -13.49 32.41 -4.22
C ARG A 57 -14.12 31.39 -5.15
N GLY A 58 -15.26 30.84 -4.75
CA GLY A 58 -16.01 29.87 -5.53
C GLY A 58 -16.88 28.99 -4.65
N THR A 59 -17.73 28.19 -5.27
CA THR A 59 -18.56 27.19 -4.58
C THR A 59 -17.65 26.22 -3.82
N ALA A 60 -17.99 25.92 -2.57
CA ALA A 60 -17.25 24.93 -1.79
C ALA A 60 -17.17 23.60 -2.56
N ALA A 61 -16.00 22.97 -2.55
CA ALA A 61 -15.79 21.70 -3.25
C ALA A 61 -16.80 20.62 -2.82
N SER A 62 -17.23 20.65 -1.56
CA SER A 62 -18.30 19.79 -1.04
C SER A 62 -19.61 19.99 -1.78
N ALA A 63 -20.03 21.23 -2.02
CA ALA A 63 -21.27 21.54 -2.74
C ALA A 63 -21.24 21.07 -4.20
N ILE A 64 -20.09 21.16 -4.87
CA ILE A 64 -19.91 20.62 -6.25
C ILE A 64 -20.00 19.08 -6.24
N ILE A 65 -19.38 18.43 -5.26
CA ILE A 65 -19.41 16.97 -5.13
C ILE A 65 -20.82 16.47 -4.79
N ASP A 66 -21.56 17.21 -3.97
CA ASP A 66 -22.91 16.85 -3.56
C ASP A 66 -23.93 17.04 -4.69
N GLU A 67 -23.76 18.11 -5.49
CA GLU A 67 -24.52 18.34 -6.73
C GLU A 67 -24.30 17.19 -7.74
N GLY A 68 -23.05 16.77 -7.95
CA GLY A 68 -22.72 15.66 -8.85
C GLY A 68 -23.19 14.28 -8.36
N ARG A 69 -23.41 14.10 -7.05
CA ARG A 69 -23.94 12.86 -6.46
C ARG A 69 -25.47 12.80 -6.44
N GLY A 70 -26.16 13.83 -6.95
CA GLY A 70 -27.63 13.85 -7.01
C GLY A 70 -28.31 13.95 -5.64
N ALA A 71 -27.57 14.37 -4.60
CA ALA A 71 -28.13 14.61 -3.28
C ALA A 71 -28.91 15.93 -3.30
N ARG A 72 -30.16 15.88 -3.75
CA ARG A 72 -31.15 16.89 -3.41
C ARG A 72 -31.48 16.71 -1.92
N GLY A 73 -31.31 17.78 -1.14
CA GLY A 73 -31.97 17.90 0.16
C GLY A 73 -33.48 17.87 0.01
#